data_AF-A0A3M6TVT5-F1
#
_entry.id   AF-A0A3M6TVT5-F1
#
_cell.length_a   1.000
_cell.length_b   1.000
_cell.length_c   1.000
_cell.angle_alpha   90.00
_cell.angle_beta   90.00
_cell.angle_gamma   90.00
#
_symmetry.space_group_name_H-M   'P 1'
#
loop_
_entity.id
_entity.type
_entity.pdbx_description
1 polymer ?
#
loop_
_entity_poly.entity_id
_entity_poly.type
_entity_poly.pdbx_seq_one_letter_code
_entity_poly.pdbx_strand_id
1 'polypeptide(L)'
;IEDIFESCLPLRDRWIIVSEQIMDYRLAVLFTLGLAYTASSMHTKRAAFPCGAGCLPQCAPNCLADCCGSPPPAPPDPPLPAVSDMMKPQPAPIVGPQGHPGSQGSPGVMGPVGPPGIGGAPGPPGPPGPPGPPAPPAPPAPACCAVPPPGK
;
A
#
# COMPACT_ATOMS: atom_id res chain seq x y z
N ILE A 1 -38.09 47.71 -3.32
CA ILE A 1 -37.95 46.86 -4.53
C ILE A 1 -36.55 46.21 -4.59
N GLU A 2 -35.60 46.60 -3.73
CA GLU A 2 -34.23 46.05 -3.75
C GLU A 2 -33.99 44.83 -2.82
N ASP A 3 -34.95 44.42 -1.98
CA ASP A 3 -34.72 43.38 -0.96
C ASP A 3 -34.98 41.93 -1.44
N ILE A 4 -35.56 41.76 -2.63
CA ILE A 4 -35.93 40.42 -3.15
C ILE A 4 -34.79 39.77 -3.96
N PHE A 5 -33.79 40.54 -4.40
CA PHE A 5 -32.73 40.04 -5.28
C PHE A 5 -31.58 39.33 -4.53
N GLU A 6 -31.44 39.55 -3.22
CA GLU A 6 -30.37 38.97 -2.39
C GLU A 6 -30.60 37.48 -2.03
N SER A 7 -31.80 36.94 -2.30
CA SER A 7 -32.16 35.55 -1.98
C SER A 7 -31.93 34.53 -3.10
N CYS A 8 -31.58 34.95 -4.33
CA CYS A 8 -31.40 34.03 -5.47
C CYS A 8 -29.94 33.66 -5.79
N LEU A 9 -28.95 34.27 -5.14
CA LEU A 9 -27.52 33.98 -5.33
C LEU A 9 -26.81 33.08 -4.28
N PRO A 10 -27.46 32.22 -3.44
CA PRO A 10 -26.71 31.35 -2.53
C PRO A 10 -26.59 29.88 -2.99
N LEU A 11 -27.23 29.47 -4.10
CA LEU A 11 -27.30 28.04 -4.46
C LEU A 11 -26.17 27.58 -5.39
N ARG A 12 -25.70 28.44 -6.30
CA ARG A 12 -24.66 28.09 -7.28
C ARG A 12 -23.25 28.15 -6.69
N ASP A 13 -22.99 29.15 -5.86
CA ASP A 13 -21.71 29.27 -5.14
C ASP A 13 -21.60 28.21 -4.03
N ARG A 14 -22.72 27.87 -3.38
CA ARG A 14 -22.74 26.75 -2.42
C ARG A 14 -22.51 25.41 -3.10
N TRP A 15 -22.91 25.23 -4.36
CA TRP A 15 -22.62 23.99 -5.12
C TRP A 15 -21.15 23.89 -5.55
N ILE A 16 -20.53 25.00 -5.96
CA ILE A 16 -19.09 25.04 -6.29
C ILE A 16 -18.24 24.83 -5.04
N ILE A 17 -18.55 25.52 -3.94
CA ILE A 17 -17.88 25.34 -2.65
C ILE A 17 -18.07 23.91 -2.15
N VAL A 18 -19.28 23.33 -2.22
CA VAL A 18 -19.52 21.93 -1.83
C VAL A 18 -18.78 20.96 -2.75
N SER A 19 -18.63 21.24 -4.05
CA SER A 19 -17.88 20.38 -4.98
C SER A 19 -16.37 20.39 -4.73
N GLU A 20 -15.77 21.56 -4.46
CA GLU A 20 -14.37 21.66 -4.03
C GLU A 20 -14.18 21.04 -2.65
N GLN A 21 -15.07 21.32 -1.69
CA GLN A 21 -15.04 20.70 -0.36
C GLN A 21 -15.20 19.17 -0.42
N ILE A 22 -16.01 18.62 -1.33
CA ILE A 22 -16.13 17.16 -1.53
C ILE A 22 -14.86 16.59 -2.15
N MET A 23 -14.22 17.29 -3.09
CA MET A 23 -12.98 16.85 -3.73
C MET A 23 -11.78 16.92 -2.77
N ASP A 24 -11.66 18.01 -2.00
CA ASP A 24 -10.65 18.17 -0.95
C ASP A 24 -10.89 17.20 0.21
N TYR A 25 -12.15 16.94 0.59
CA TYR A 25 -12.48 15.94 1.61
C TYR A 25 -12.14 14.53 1.14
N ARG A 26 -12.42 14.18 -0.12
CA ARG A 26 -11.98 12.90 -0.71
C ARG A 26 -10.47 12.80 -0.73
N LEU A 27 -9.76 13.86 -1.12
CA LEU A 27 -8.30 13.87 -1.13
C LEU A 27 -7.73 13.75 0.30
N ALA A 28 -8.28 14.46 1.28
CA ALA A 28 -7.90 14.36 2.68
C ALA A 28 -8.21 12.98 3.28
N VAL A 29 -9.35 12.37 2.94
CA VAL A 29 -9.72 11.01 3.35
C VAL A 29 -8.77 9.98 2.73
N LEU A 30 -8.46 10.09 1.43
CA LEU A 30 -7.50 9.21 0.77
C LEU A 30 -6.08 9.38 1.33
N PHE A 31 -5.67 10.62 1.62
CA PHE A 31 -4.37 10.91 2.21
C PHE A 31 -4.25 10.36 3.64
N THR A 32 -5.27 10.56 4.47
CA THR A 32 -5.31 10.02 5.85
C THR A 32 -5.37 8.49 5.87
N LEU A 33 -6.16 7.85 4.98
CA LEU A 33 -6.14 6.39 4.80
C LEU A 33 -4.79 5.88 4.31
N GLY A 34 -4.15 6.58 3.38
CA GLY A 34 -2.81 6.24 2.88
C GLY A 34 -1.74 6.33 3.96
N LEU A 35 -1.75 7.40 4.76
CA LEU A 35 -0.85 7.56 5.92
C LEU A 35 -1.10 6.49 6.99
N ALA A 36 -2.35 6.16 7.30
CA ALA A 36 -2.68 5.10 8.25
C ALA A 36 -2.25 3.72 7.74
N TYR A 37 -2.44 3.44 6.44
CA TYR A 37 -2.02 2.19 5.81
C TYR A 37 -0.49 2.02 5.84
N THR A 38 0.24 3.09 5.49
CA THR A 38 1.72 3.07 5.55
C THR A 38 2.25 2.95 6.97
N ALA A 39 1.66 3.64 7.96
CA ALA A 39 2.00 3.45 9.38
C ALA A 39 1.75 2.01 9.87
N SER A 40 0.66 1.39 9.41
CA SER A 40 0.32 0.00 9.73
C SER A 40 1.27 -1.00 9.06
N SER A 41 1.78 -0.69 7.86
CA SER A 41 2.77 -1.52 7.16
C SER A 41 4.15 -1.54 7.84
N MET A 42 4.46 -0.53 8.65
CA MET A 42 5.70 -0.51 9.45
C MET A 42 5.63 -1.45 10.67
N HIS A 43 4.42 -1.76 11.17
CA HIS A 43 4.24 -2.67 12.31
C HIS A 43 4.33 -4.16 11.95
N THR A 44 4.22 -4.50 10.66
CA THR A 44 4.33 -5.89 10.17
C THR A 44 5.76 -6.32 9.85
N LYS A 45 6.75 -5.41 9.96
CA LYS A 45 8.18 -5.72 9.85
C LYS A 45 8.89 -5.73 11.20
N ARG A 46 8.25 -6.22 12.28
CA ARG A 46 9.08 -6.85 13.32
C ARG A 46 9.71 -8.06 12.66
N ALA A 47 11.01 -7.98 12.38
CA ALA A 47 11.79 -9.14 11.96
C ALA A 47 11.41 -10.30 12.88
N ALA A 48 11.23 -11.51 12.33
CA ALA A 48 10.94 -12.70 13.12
C ALA A 48 11.97 -12.93 14.25
N PHE A 49 13.13 -12.24 14.17
CA PHE A 49 14.17 -12.17 15.17
C PHE A 49 14.72 -10.73 15.22
N PRO A 50 14.26 -9.85 16.14
CA PRO A 50 14.89 -8.54 16.34
C PRO A 50 16.27 -8.68 17.03
N CYS A 51 16.52 -9.82 17.68
CA CYS A 51 17.81 -10.16 18.26
C CYS A 51 18.60 -11.03 17.25
N GLY A 52 19.93 -10.84 17.17
CA GLY A 52 20.80 -11.61 16.27
C GLY A 52 20.89 -13.10 16.63
N ALA A 53 21.64 -13.88 15.83
CA ALA A 53 21.77 -15.34 15.96
C ALA A 53 22.28 -15.86 17.32
N GLY A 54 22.63 -14.99 18.27
CA GLY A 54 23.09 -15.33 19.62
C GLY A 54 21.99 -15.41 20.69
N CYS A 55 20.71 -15.30 20.34
CA CYS A 55 19.61 -15.25 21.32
C CYS A 55 18.45 -16.19 20.94
N LEU A 56 17.75 -16.75 21.95
CA LEU A 56 16.53 -17.52 21.71
C LEU A 56 15.35 -16.60 21.30
N PRO A 57 14.38 -17.12 20.51
CA PRO A 57 13.23 -16.35 20.02
C PRO A 57 12.34 -15.80 21.14
N GLN A 58 12.43 -16.36 22.35
CA GLN A 58 11.68 -15.89 23.52
C GLN A 58 12.23 -14.61 24.17
N CYS A 59 13.44 -14.13 23.81
CA CYS A 59 13.99 -12.89 24.35
C CYS A 59 13.53 -11.63 23.57
N ALA A 60 12.78 -11.78 22.47
CA ALA A 60 12.16 -10.65 21.77
C ALA A 60 10.91 -10.17 22.54
N PRO A 61 10.66 -8.86 22.72
CA PRO A 61 11.27 -7.70 22.04
C PRO A 61 12.38 -6.96 22.82
N ASN A 62 12.65 -7.33 24.07
CA ASN A 62 13.65 -6.66 24.92
C ASN A 62 14.94 -7.48 24.98
N CYS A 63 15.76 -7.38 23.93
CA CYS A 63 17.06 -8.06 23.83
C CYS A 63 18.08 -7.43 24.83
N LEU A 64 17.94 -7.70 26.13
CA LEU A 64 18.93 -7.31 27.13
C LEU A 64 20.15 -8.24 27.08
N ALA A 65 21.34 -7.72 27.41
CA ALA A 65 22.59 -8.47 27.40
C ALA A 65 22.56 -9.73 28.29
N ASP A 66 21.76 -9.74 29.35
CA ASP A 66 21.50 -10.92 30.20
C ASP A 66 20.84 -12.10 29.48
N CYS A 67 20.05 -11.82 28.43
CA CYS A 67 19.30 -12.83 27.66
C CYS A 67 20.06 -13.24 26.37
N CYS A 68 21.03 -12.40 25.97
CA CYS A 68 21.77 -12.46 24.71
C CYS A 68 23.27 -12.40 25.00
N GLY A 69 23.85 -13.46 25.57
CA GLY A 69 25.29 -13.48 25.81
C GLY A 69 25.70 -14.39 26.95
N SER A 70 26.37 -15.46 26.55
CA SER A 70 27.14 -16.41 27.36
C SER A 70 26.32 -17.51 28.04
N PRO A 71 26.67 -18.80 27.81
CA PRO A 71 26.16 -19.88 28.63
C PRO A 71 26.54 -19.64 30.11
N PRO A 72 25.79 -20.18 31.09
CA PRO A 72 26.13 -20.05 32.50
C PRO A 72 27.60 -20.48 32.74
N PRO A 73 28.31 -19.86 33.70
CA PRO A 73 29.70 -20.21 33.99
C PRO A 73 29.78 -21.72 34.26
N ALA A 74 30.72 -22.39 33.56
CA ALA A 74 30.95 -23.81 33.75
C ALA A 74 31.21 -24.10 35.24
N PRO A 75 30.75 -25.25 35.77
CA PRO A 75 31.15 -25.69 37.11
C PRO A 75 32.69 -25.68 37.21
N PRO A 76 33.29 -25.35 38.38
CA PRO A 76 34.73 -25.36 38.52
C PRO A 76 35.29 -26.74 38.14
N ASP A 77 36.22 -26.76 37.18
CA ASP A 77 36.82 -27.98 36.67
C ASP A 77 37.43 -28.81 37.82
N PRO A 78 37.18 -30.13 37.87
CA PRO A 78 37.94 -31.03 38.74
C PRO A 78 39.44 -30.91 38.41
N PRO A 79 40.35 -30.93 39.40
CA PRO A 79 41.77 -30.84 39.13
C PRO A 79 42.21 -31.99 38.22
N LEU A 80 42.67 -31.64 37.02
CA LEU A 80 43.25 -32.56 36.04
C LEU A 80 44.46 -33.27 36.69
N PRO A 81 44.54 -34.62 36.69
CA PRO A 81 45.76 -35.31 37.11
C PRO A 81 46.88 -35.06 36.09
N ALA A 82 48.06 -34.73 36.60
CA ALA A 82 49.25 -34.45 35.81
C ALA A 82 49.63 -35.66 34.94
N VAL A 83 49.46 -35.54 33.62
CA VAL A 83 50.06 -36.45 32.64
C VAL A 83 51.47 -35.96 32.30
N SER A 84 52.33 -35.97 33.30
CA SER A 84 53.77 -35.99 33.10
C SER A 84 54.19 -37.46 33.02
N ASP A 85 55.01 -37.81 32.04
CA ASP A 85 55.59 -39.14 31.80
C ASP A 85 54.85 -40.03 30.80
N MET A 86 54.84 -39.63 29.52
CA MET A 86 55.08 -40.54 28.37
C MET A 86 55.18 -39.74 27.07
N MET A 87 56.30 -39.02 26.87
CA MET A 87 56.66 -38.49 25.55
C MET A 87 58.03 -39.03 25.15
N LYS A 88 58.04 -40.21 24.53
CA LYS A 88 59.12 -40.66 23.64
C LYS A 88 58.57 -40.59 22.21
N PRO A 89 59.20 -39.89 21.26
CA PRO A 89 58.63 -39.74 19.92
C PRO A 89 58.62 -41.09 19.17
N GLN A 90 57.45 -41.54 18.73
CA GLN A 90 57.30 -42.50 17.63
C GLN A 90 57.14 -41.73 16.31
N PRO A 91 57.76 -42.16 15.19
CA PRO A 91 57.54 -41.50 13.90
C PRO A 91 56.09 -41.71 13.43
N ALA A 92 55.36 -40.62 13.18
CA ALA A 92 53.99 -40.65 12.67
C ALA A 92 53.95 -41.03 11.17
N PRO A 93 52.91 -41.75 10.69
CA PRO A 93 52.72 -42.01 9.27
C PRO A 93 52.43 -40.71 8.52
N ILE A 94 53.11 -40.52 7.38
CA ILE A 94 52.88 -39.41 6.43
C ILE A 94 51.50 -39.59 5.79
N VAL A 95 50.48 -38.97 6.37
CA VAL A 95 49.16 -38.78 5.75
C VAL A 95 49.20 -37.44 5.02
N GLY A 96 48.95 -37.47 3.70
CA GLY A 96 48.86 -36.25 2.90
C GLY A 96 47.69 -35.36 3.36
N PRO A 97 47.78 -34.04 3.19
CA PRO A 97 46.70 -33.14 3.61
C PRO A 97 45.40 -33.49 2.88
N GLN A 98 44.28 -33.43 3.61
CA GLN A 98 42.96 -33.57 3.02
C GLN A 98 42.76 -32.50 1.94
N GLY A 99 42.21 -32.90 0.78
CA GLY A 99 41.90 -31.97 -0.31
C GLY A 99 40.97 -30.85 0.13
N HIS A 100 41.15 -29.66 -0.45
CA HIS A 100 40.30 -28.51 -0.15
C HIS A 100 38.84 -28.79 -0.58
N PRO A 101 37.84 -28.25 0.15
CA PRO A 101 36.46 -28.28 -0.29
C PRO A 101 36.32 -27.71 -1.71
N GLY A 102 35.43 -28.31 -2.52
CA GLY A 102 35.11 -27.79 -3.85
C GLY A 102 34.52 -26.38 -3.78
N SER A 103 34.74 -25.59 -4.82
CA SER A 103 34.14 -24.26 -4.94
C SER A 103 32.61 -24.34 -4.98
N GLN A 104 31.93 -23.35 -4.39
CA GLN A 104 30.48 -23.21 -4.52
C GLN A 104 30.10 -23.06 -6.00
N GLY A 105 29.02 -23.74 -6.41
CA GLY A 105 28.48 -23.62 -7.77
C GLY A 105 28.04 -22.19 -8.09
N SER A 106 27.99 -21.85 -9.38
CA SER A 106 27.51 -20.54 -9.82
C SER A 106 26.04 -20.34 -9.46
N PRO A 107 25.59 -19.09 -9.19
CA PRO A 107 24.18 -18.78 -9.02
C PRO A 107 23.33 -19.25 -10.21
N GLY A 108 22.08 -19.64 -9.94
CA GLY A 108 21.11 -19.95 -11.00
C GLY A 108 20.80 -18.73 -11.88
N VAL A 109 20.40 -18.98 -13.13
CA VAL A 109 19.97 -17.93 -14.05
C VAL A 109 18.63 -17.32 -13.64
N MET A 110 18.43 -16.04 -13.95
CA MET A 110 17.15 -15.36 -13.76
C MET A 110 16.03 -16.06 -14.55
N GLY A 111 14.84 -16.16 -13.96
CA GLY A 111 13.67 -16.72 -14.62
C GLY A 111 13.20 -15.86 -15.82
N PRO A 112 12.35 -16.41 -16.70
CA PRO A 112 11.81 -15.68 -17.84
C PRO A 112 10.88 -14.54 -17.40
N VAL A 113 10.75 -13.53 -18.26
CA VAL A 113 9.76 -12.45 -18.09
C VAL A 113 8.34 -13.03 -18.17
N GLY A 114 7.43 -12.56 -17.31
CA GLY A 114 6.03 -12.98 -17.32
C GLY A 114 5.27 -12.58 -18.61
N PRO A 115 4.12 -13.21 -18.91
CA PRO A 115 3.32 -12.85 -20.06
C PRO A 115 2.72 -11.44 -19.93
N PRO A 116 2.39 -10.76 -21.05
CA PRO A 116 1.65 -9.50 -21.03
C PRO A 116 0.30 -9.63 -20.30
N GLY A 117 -0.15 -8.55 -19.67
CA GLY A 117 -1.48 -8.49 -19.06
C GLY A 117 -2.61 -8.58 -20.10
N ILE A 118 -3.79 -9.01 -19.66
CA ILE A 118 -5.01 -9.00 -20.49
C ILE A 118 -5.43 -7.55 -20.80
N GLY A 119 -6.00 -7.33 -21.99
CA GLY A 119 -6.57 -6.04 -22.37
C GLY A 119 -7.73 -5.64 -21.44
N GLY A 120 -7.91 -4.34 -21.22
CA GLY A 120 -9.03 -3.82 -20.45
C GLY A 120 -10.38 -4.07 -21.12
N ALA A 121 -11.45 -4.13 -20.33
CA ALA A 121 -12.82 -4.24 -20.85
C ALA A 121 -13.22 -2.98 -21.64
N PRO A 122 -14.13 -3.09 -22.64
CA PRO A 122 -14.71 -1.93 -23.30
C PRO A 122 -15.35 -0.95 -22.30
N GLY A 123 -15.26 0.34 -22.58
CA GLY A 123 -15.92 1.37 -21.78
C GLY A 123 -17.45 1.25 -21.81
N PRO A 124 -18.16 1.82 -20.82
CA PRO A 124 -19.62 1.83 -20.83
C PRO A 124 -20.18 2.70 -21.97
N PRO A 125 -21.44 2.48 -22.41
CA PRO A 125 -22.11 3.37 -23.35
C PRO A 125 -22.16 4.82 -22.86
N GLY A 126 -22.16 5.77 -23.80
CA GLY A 126 -22.33 7.19 -23.50
C GLY A 126 -23.72 7.52 -22.95
N PRO A 127 -23.89 8.67 -22.25
CA PRO A 127 -25.18 9.10 -21.75
C PRO A 127 -26.14 9.48 -22.90
N PRO A 128 -27.47 9.49 -22.65
CA PRO A 128 -28.45 10.02 -23.61
C PRO A 128 -28.16 11.48 -24.00
N GLY A 129 -28.52 11.84 -25.24
CA GLY A 129 -28.44 13.23 -25.70
C GLY A 129 -29.38 14.18 -24.97
N PRO A 130 -29.13 15.50 -25.03
CA PRO A 130 -30.01 16.49 -24.41
C PRO A 130 -31.39 16.56 -25.10
N PRO A 131 -32.44 17.03 -24.41
CA PRO A 131 -33.73 17.31 -25.03
C PRO A 131 -33.62 18.29 -26.21
N GLY A 132 -34.49 18.13 -27.21
CA GLY A 132 -34.58 19.04 -28.35
C GLY A 132 -35.05 20.45 -27.95
N PRO A 133 -34.78 21.47 -28.77
CA PRO A 133 -35.24 22.84 -28.51
C PRO A 133 -36.78 22.94 -28.57
N PRO A 134 -37.38 23.93 -27.88
CA PRO A 134 -38.81 24.19 -27.96
C PRO A 134 -39.29 24.46 -29.40
N ALA A 135 -40.54 24.09 -29.69
CA ALA A 135 -41.16 24.41 -30.97
C ALA A 135 -41.32 25.93 -31.15
N PRO A 136 -41.21 26.46 -32.38
CA PRO A 136 -41.47 27.86 -32.65
C PRO A 136 -42.93 28.23 -32.33
N PRO A 137 -43.22 29.49 -31.96
CA PRO A 137 -44.57 29.96 -31.69
C PRO A 137 -45.52 29.69 -32.86
N ALA A 138 -46.76 29.31 -32.55
CA ALA A 138 -47.79 29.17 -33.57
C ALA A 138 -48.05 30.53 -34.26
N PRO A 139 -48.26 30.54 -35.60
CA PRO A 139 -48.64 31.75 -36.29
C PRO A 139 -49.98 32.29 -35.76
N PRO A 140 -50.17 33.62 -35.76
CA PRO A 140 -51.41 34.24 -35.29
C PRO A 140 -52.61 33.68 -36.06
N ALA A 141 -53.70 33.39 -35.35
CA ALA A 141 -54.95 32.94 -35.95
C ALA A 141 -55.49 34.02 -36.91
N PRO A 142 -56.01 33.66 -38.10
CA PRO A 142 -56.56 34.62 -39.04
C PRO A 142 -57.78 35.32 -38.43
N ALA A 143 -57.73 36.65 -38.39
CA ALA A 143 -58.84 37.50 -37.95
C ALA A 143 -59.92 37.55 -39.04
N CYS A 144 -60.73 36.51 -39.15
CA CYS A 144 -61.88 36.48 -40.06
C CYS A 144 -63.04 35.76 -39.37
N CYS A 145 -63.83 36.50 -38.59
CA CYS A 145 -65.27 36.29 -38.34
C CYS A 145 -65.79 37.41 -37.41
N ALA A 146 -65.55 38.67 -37.77
CA ALA A 146 -66.35 39.76 -37.21
C ALA A 146 -67.68 39.76 -37.96
N VAL A 147 -68.67 39.03 -37.44
CA VAL A 147 -70.06 39.11 -37.90
C VAL A 147 -70.61 40.47 -37.43
N PRO A 148 -70.98 41.40 -38.33
CA PRO A 148 -71.57 42.66 -37.91
C PRO A 148 -72.96 42.41 -37.28
N PRO A 149 -73.33 43.15 -36.21
CA PRO A 149 -74.65 43.03 -35.61
C PRO A 149 -75.75 43.50 -36.58
N PRO A 150 -76.96 42.89 -36.57
CA PRO A 150 -78.06 43.30 -37.43
C PRO A 150 -78.59 44.67 -37.00
N GLY A 151 -78.63 45.60 -37.95
CA GLY A 151 -79.11 46.97 -37.74
C GLY A 151 -80.58 47.04 -37.32
N LYS A 152 -80.89 48.13 -36.62
CA LYS A 152 -82.25 48.65 -36.41
C LYS A 152 -82.28 50.09 -36.89
#